data_AF-A0A2V3TSJ2-F1
#
_entry.id   AF-A0A2V3TSJ2-F1
#
_cell.length_a   1.000
_cell.length_b   1.000
_cell.length_c   1.000
_cell.angle_alpha   90.00
_cell.angle_beta   90.00
_cell.angle_gamma   90.00
#
_symmetry.space_group_name_H-M   'P 1'
#
loop_
_entity.id
_entity.type
_entity.pdbx_description
1 polymer ?
#
loop_
_entity_poly.entity_id
_entity_poly.type
_entity_poly.pdbx_seq_one_letter_code
_entity_poly.pdbx_strand_id
1 'polypeptide(L)'
;MSVTDWSPQPSGNALVDRSIPARDSMAGREFPQAIRGLMAKAAALALDQGGALISGGAGNFYTVATNSSFGEMKPGVAVCFTADRTNTAGPVLSVDGNEPRQWIDADGAVFAAGDVKPGQIYSVAWIISGPGGLPAWKTFGTAPSSVGKAVAAAAKLGHTPVLDANYQILATDVQVGIVALTAPRVISLPDVDTFPLGQDLIIADESGACSETLTIKIRPGTGTGDTIGGADVDPAVGVSVVALSSPYQAVRFRRGAANLWIRL
;
A
#
# COMPACT_ATOMS: atom_id res chain seq x y z
N MET A 1 2.28 -35.47 -4.52
CA MET A 1 3.46 -35.48 -5.41
C MET A 1 3.06 -34.77 -6.69
N SER A 2 3.70 -33.63 -6.90
CA SER A 2 3.42 -32.62 -7.90
C SER A 2 4.53 -32.59 -8.95
N VAL A 3 4.28 -31.95 -10.09
CA VAL A 3 5.32 -31.71 -11.11
C VAL A 3 6.48 -30.86 -10.57
N THR A 4 6.25 -30.08 -9.50
CA THR A 4 7.28 -29.28 -8.83
C THR A 4 8.23 -30.11 -7.97
N ASP A 5 7.92 -31.39 -7.73
CA ASP A 5 8.79 -32.28 -6.99
C ASP A 5 9.88 -32.90 -7.89
N TRP A 6 9.71 -32.81 -9.21
CA TRP A 6 10.59 -33.44 -10.19
C TRP A 6 11.99 -32.83 -10.20
N SER A 7 12.98 -33.70 -10.25
CA SER A 7 14.40 -33.39 -10.29
C SER A 7 14.86 -33.10 -11.72
N PRO A 8 15.76 -32.13 -11.91
CA PRO A 8 16.53 -31.98 -13.15
C PRO A 8 17.39 -33.20 -13.46
N GLN A 9 17.73 -34.00 -12.45
CA GLN A 9 18.47 -35.24 -12.62
C GLN A 9 17.50 -36.40 -12.90
N PRO A 10 17.59 -37.08 -14.07
CA PRO A 10 16.64 -38.12 -14.48
C PRO A 10 16.45 -39.23 -13.44
N SER A 11 17.54 -39.69 -12.82
CA SER A 11 17.51 -40.76 -11.81
C SER A 11 16.70 -40.41 -10.56
N GLY A 12 16.48 -39.12 -10.27
CA GLY A 12 15.65 -38.67 -9.15
C GLY A 12 14.15 -38.81 -9.38
N ASN A 13 13.69 -38.76 -10.64
CA ASN A 13 12.26 -38.75 -10.98
C ASN A 13 11.61 -40.12 -10.77
N ALA A 14 12.38 -41.18 -10.97
CA ALA A 14 12.00 -42.57 -10.71
C ALA A 14 11.52 -42.87 -9.27
N LEU A 15 11.91 -42.03 -8.31
CA LEU A 15 11.60 -42.15 -6.89
C LEU A 15 10.50 -41.18 -6.44
N VAL A 16 10.38 -40.05 -7.13
CA VAL A 16 9.45 -38.95 -6.81
C VAL A 16 8.05 -39.18 -7.39
N ASP A 17 7.85 -40.07 -8.35
CA ASP A 17 6.48 -40.48 -8.72
C ASP A 17 6.42 -41.97 -9.07
N ARG A 18 5.79 -42.76 -8.18
CA ARG A 18 5.59 -44.20 -8.42
C ARG A 18 4.56 -44.48 -9.52
N SER A 19 3.67 -43.52 -9.80
CA SER A 19 2.67 -43.59 -10.88
C SER A 19 3.23 -43.14 -12.24
N ILE A 20 4.35 -42.42 -12.25
CA ILE A 20 5.10 -42.01 -13.44
C ILE A 20 6.55 -42.48 -13.28
N PRO A 21 6.84 -43.77 -13.49
CA PRO A 21 8.19 -44.28 -13.32
C PRO A 21 9.05 -43.84 -14.50
N ALA A 22 9.53 -42.60 -14.53
CA ALA A 22 10.50 -42.15 -15.53
C ALA A 22 11.89 -42.74 -15.21
N ARG A 23 11.98 -44.08 -15.26
CA ARG A 23 13.18 -44.88 -14.97
C ARG A 23 13.92 -45.18 -16.25
N ASP A 24 15.24 -45.04 -16.20
CA ASP A 24 16.10 -45.53 -17.28
C ASP A 24 15.87 -47.05 -17.45
N SER A 25 15.74 -47.50 -18.70
CA SER A 25 15.43 -48.89 -19.07
C SER A 25 14.00 -49.38 -18.75
N MET A 26 13.01 -48.48 -18.67
CA MET A 26 11.59 -48.86 -18.57
C MET A 26 11.17 -49.79 -19.73
N ALA A 27 10.38 -50.82 -19.40
CA ALA A 27 9.82 -51.71 -20.42
C ALA A 27 8.89 -50.93 -21.36
N GLY A 28 9.02 -51.14 -22.67
CA GLY A 28 8.21 -50.40 -23.67
C GLY A 28 6.69 -50.49 -23.46
N ARG A 29 6.19 -51.54 -22.78
CA ARG A 29 4.76 -51.70 -22.43
C ARG A 29 4.27 -50.71 -21.35
N GLU A 30 5.17 -50.16 -20.53
CA GLU A 30 4.84 -49.24 -19.42
C GLU A 30 4.89 -47.78 -19.86
N PHE A 31 5.57 -47.51 -20.98
CA PHE A 31 5.73 -46.17 -21.55
C PHE A 31 4.39 -45.43 -21.79
N PRO A 32 3.33 -46.05 -22.35
CA PRO A 32 2.04 -45.37 -22.49
C PRO A 32 1.40 -44.96 -21.17
N GLN A 33 1.60 -45.72 -20.09
CA GLN A 33 1.06 -45.36 -18.77
C GLN A 33 1.83 -44.18 -18.17
N ALA A 34 3.16 -44.16 -18.30
CA ALA A 34 3.99 -43.05 -17.88
C ALA A 34 3.61 -41.74 -18.59
N ILE A 35 3.38 -41.78 -19.92
CA ILE A 35 2.91 -40.61 -20.67
C ILE A 35 1.55 -40.12 -20.17
N ARG A 36 0.58 -41.00 -19.94
CA ARG A 36 -0.73 -40.60 -19.43
C ARG A 36 -0.63 -39.94 -18.05
N GLY A 37 0.22 -40.46 -17.17
CA GLY A 37 0.46 -39.84 -15.88
C GLY A 37 1.09 -38.45 -16.01
N LEU A 38 2.08 -38.26 -16.88
CA LEU A 38 2.65 -36.95 -17.19
C LEU A 38 1.58 -35.96 -17.68
N MET A 39 0.74 -36.38 -18.63
CA MET A 39 -0.35 -35.56 -19.15
C MET A 39 -1.35 -35.17 -18.05
N ALA A 40 -1.69 -36.09 -17.14
CA ALA A 40 -2.57 -35.80 -16.02
C ALA A 40 -1.97 -34.77 -15.05
N LYS A 41 -0.66 -34.85 -14.76
CA LYS A 41 0.03 -33.88 -13.90
C LYS A 41 0.17 -32.51 -14.56
N ALA A 42 0.44 -32.46 -15.87
CA ALA A 42 0.45 -31.20 -16.61
C ALA A 42 -0.93 -30.54 -16.64
N ALA A 43 -1.99 -31.32 -16.80
CA ALA A 43 -3.36 -30.82 -16.74
C ALA A 43 -3.72 -30.27 -15.35
N ALA A 44 -3.31 -30.96 -14.28
CA ALA A 44 -3.48 -30.48 -12.91
C ALA A 44 -2.77 -29.13 -12.70
N LEU A 45 -1.53 -28.99 -13.18
CA LEU A 45 -0.81 -27.71 -13.11
C LEU A 45 -1.54 -26.60 -13.88
N ALA A 46 -2.04 -26.88 -15.08
CA ALA A 46 -2.78 -25.90 -15.87
C ALA A 46 -4.05 -25.41 -15.16
N LEU A 47 -4.74 -26.29 -14.42
CA LEU A 47 -5.93 -25.93 -13.63
C LEU A 47 -5.60 -25.07 -12.41
N ASP A 48 -4.37 -25.09 -11.91
CA ASP A 48 -3.93 -24.27 -10.79
C ASP A 48 -3.46 -22.86 -11.21
N GLN A 49 -3.37 -22.61 -12.52
CA GLN A 49 -2.92 -21.33 -13.06
C GLN A 49 -4.08 -20.33 -13.19
N GLY A 50 -3.74 -19.03 -13.21
CA GLY A 50 -4.68 -17.97 -13.57
C GLY A 50 -5.73 -17.63 -12.50
N GLY A 51 -5.55 -18.05 -11.25
CA GLY A 51 -6.43 -17.67 -10.14
C GLY A 51 -7.73 -18.46 -10.05
N ALA A 52 -7.82 -19.61 -10.73
CA ALA A 52 -8.98 -20.51 -10.69
C ALA A 52 -9.25 -21.10 -9.29
N LEU A 53 -8.21 -21.18 -8.46
CA LEU A 53 -8.31 -21.62 -7.07
C LEU A 53 -8.95 -20.53 -6.21
N ILE A 54 -9.82 -20.93 -5.29
CA ILE A 54 -10.45 -20.02 -4.32
C ILE A 54 -9.98 -20.45 -2.93
N SER A 55 -9.60 -19.49 -2.08
CA SER A 55 -9.21 -19.82 -0.72
C SER A 55 -10.40 -20.26 0.14
N GLY A 56 -10.13 -21.12 1.13
CA GLY A 56 -11.04 -21.50 2.21
C GLY A 56 -10.41 -21.23 3.57
N GLY A 57 -10.98 -21.76 4.65
CA GLY A 57 -10.52 -21.55 6.03
C GLY A 57 -11.43 -20.62 6.85
N ALA A 58 -10.90 -20.04 7.93
CA ALA A 58 -11.66 -19.18 8.85
C ALA A 58 -10.82 -18.02 9.40
N GLY A 59 -11.45 -16.85 9.58
CA GLY A 59 -10.76 -15.65 10.07
C GLY A 59 -9.55 -15.30 9.18
N ASN A 60 -8.39 -15.07 9.80
CA ASN A 60 -7.14 -14.74 9.10
C ASN A 60 -6.37 -15.97 8.60
N PHE A 61 -6.96 -17.16 8.74
CA PHE A 61 -6.40 -18.41 8.26
C PHE A 61 -6.93 -18.75 6.88
N TYR A 62 -6.08 -18.64 5.88
CA TYR A 62 -6.40 -18.96 4.49
C TYR A 62 -5.85 -20.33 4.14
N THR A 63 -6.69 -21.17 3.55
CA THR A 63 -6.30 -22.45 2.98
C THR A 63 -6.49 -22.42 1.48
N VAL A 64 -5.59 -23.04 0.73
CA VAL A 64 -5.75 -23.25 -0.71
C VAL A 64 -5.51 -24.72 -1.01
N ALA A 65 -6.45 -25.36 -1.69
CA ALA A 65 -6.29 -26.70 -2.20
C ALA A 65 -6.01 -26.63 -3.70
N THR A 66 -4.90 -27.20 -4.12
CA THR A 66 -4.43 -27.23 -5.51
C THR A 66 -4.75 -28.60 -6.11
N ASN A 67 -4.89 -28.64 -7.43
CA ASN A 67 -5.02 -29.89 -8.18
C ASN A 67 -3.67 -30.61 -8.28
N SER A 68 -2.57 -29.86 -8.25
CA SER A 68 -1.20 -30.40 -8.34
C SER A 68 -0.73 -31.09 -7.07
N SER A 69 -1.30 -30.77 -5.90
CA SER A 69 -1.01 -31.38 -4.58
C SER A 69 0.47 -31.32 -4.19
N PHE A 70 0.92 -30.16 -3.72
CA PHE A 70 2.28 -29.93 -3.26
C PHE A 70 2.60 -30.79 -2.02
N GLY A 71 3.73 -31.52 -2.09
CA GLY A 71 4.22 -32.33 -0.97
C GLY A 71 4.95 -31.47 0.07
N GLU A 72 6.20 -31.13 -0.22
CA GLU A 72 7.02 -30.26 0.62
C GLU A 72 7.21 -28.91 -0.07
N MET A 73 7.08 -27.81 0.69
CA MET A 73 7.23 -26.46 0.16
C MET A 73 8.70 -26.12 -0.08
N LYS A 74 9.06 -25.93 -1.35
CA LYS A 74 10.40 -25.53 -1.77
C LYS A 74 10.41 -24.07 -2.22
N PRO A 75 11.53 -23.33 -2.02
CA PRO A 75 11.65 -21.98 -2.55
C PRO A 75 11.34 -21.93 -4.05
N GLY A 76 10.51 -20.97 -4.46
CA GLY A 76 10.08 -20.79 -5.85
C GLY A 76 8.77 -21.51 -6.23
N VAL A 77 8.20 -22.34 -5.35
CA VAL A 77 6.82 -22.81 -5.53
C VAL A 77 5.89 -21.60 -5.48
N ALA A 78 5.10 -21.43 -6.53
CA ALA A 78 4.16 -20.33 -6.66
C ALA A 78 2.73 -20.82 -6.84
N VAL A 79 1.79 -20.10 -6.24
CA VAL A 79 0.36 -20.38 -6.28
C VAL A 79 -0.39 -19.10 -6.62
N CYS A 80 -1.41 -19.22 -7.47
CA CYS A 80 -2.30 -18.13 -7.82
C CYS A 80 -3.71 -18.51 -7.38
N PHE A 81 -4.35 -17.69 -6.55
CA PHE A 81 -5.67 -17.98 -6.01
C PHE A 81 -6.47 -16.69 -5.78
N THR A 82 -7.79 -16.81 -5.75
CA THR A 82 -8.72 -15.75 -5.40
C THR A 82 -9.02 -15.82 -3.90
N ALA A 83 -8.86 -14.71 -3.17
CA ALA A 83 -9.24 -14.67 -1.76
C ALA A 83 -10.77 -14.72 -1.61
N ASP A 84 -11.27 -15.52 -0.67
CA ASP A 84 -12.70 -15.65 -0.38
C ASP A 84 -13.22 -14.61 0.62
N ARG A 85 -12.32 -13.99 1.39
CA ARG A 85 -12.68 -13.05 2.45
C ARG A 85 -11.66 -11.96 2.68
N THR A 86 -12.08 -10.97 3.47
CA THR A 86 -11.21 -9.88 3.96
C THR A 86 -10.51 -10.32 5.23
N ASN A 87 -9.22 -9.99 5.37
CA ASN A 87 -8.48 -10.22 6.62
C ASN A 87 -8.81 -9.14 7.67
N THR A 88 -8.85 -9.53 8.94
CA THR A 88 -9.03 -8.63 10.10
C THR A 88 -7.72 -8.39 10.88
N ALA A 89 -6.67 -9.16 10.58
CA ALA A 89 -5.31 -8.99 11.09
C ALA A 89 -4.30 -9.63 10.11
N GLY A 90 -3.04 -9.80 10.53
CA GLY A 90 -2.00 -10.44 9.72
C GLY A 90 -2.43 -11.85 9.25
N PRO A 91 -2.54 -12.10 7.94
CA PRO A 91 -3.01 -13.35 7.40
C PRO A 91 -1.92 -14.44 7.43
N VAL A 92 -2.36 -15.69 7.52
CA VAL A 92 -1.54 -16.87 7.34
C VAL A 92 -2.13 -17.73 6.22
N LEU A 93 -1.26 -18.37 5.44
CA LEU A 93 -1.64 -19.19 4.30
C LEU A 93 -1.10 -20.61 4.48
N SER A 94 -1.98 -21.59 4.29
CA SER A 94 -1.67 -23.01 4.19
C SER A 94 -2.09 -23.50 2.80
N VAL A 95 -1.19 -24.20 2.11
CA VAL A 95 -1.47 -24.77 0.79
C VAL A 95 -1.39 -26.29 0.89
N ASP A 96 -2.42 -26.98 0.40
CA ASP A 96 -2.51 -28.46 0.38
C ASP A 96 -2.34 -29.12 1.76
N GLY A 97 -2.77 -28.44 2.82
CA GLY A 97 -2.66 -28.94 4.19
C GLY A 97 -1.25 -28.87 4.80
N ASN A 98 -0.30 -28.20 4.12
CA ASN A 98 1.02 -27.91 4.69
C ASN A 98 0.93 -26.95 5.88
N GLU A 99 2.01 -26.89 6.66
CA GLU A 99 2.07 -26.01 7.83
C GLU A 99 1.74 -24.56 7.45
N PRO A 100 0.80 -23.92 8.15
CA PRO A 100 0.43 -22.53 7.90
C PRO A 100 1.61 -21.59 8.15
N ARG A 101 1.94 -20.76 7.18
CA ARG A 101 2.98 -19.73 7.30
C ARG A 101 2.42 -18.35 7.05
N GLN A 102 3.13 -17.34 7.56
CA GLN A 102 2.71 -15.95 7.40
C GLN A 102 2.64 -15.58 5.92
N TRP A 103 1.58 -14.87 5.56
CA TRP A 103 1.39 -14.30 4.23
C TRP A 103 1.74 -12.81 4.26
N ILE A 104 2.71 -12.42 3.45
CA ILE A 104 3.32 -11.09 3.44
C ILE A 104 3.19 -10.39 2.09
N ASP A 105 3.29 -9.06 2.13
CA ASP A 105 3.24 -8.18 0.97
C ASP A 105 4.51 -8.32 0.10
N ALA A 106 4.47 -7.76 -1.11
CA ALA A 106 5.57 -7.78 -2.07
C ALA A 106 6.82 -7.06 -1.53
N ASP A 107 6.63 -6.09 -0.64
CA ASP A 107 7.70 -5.39 0.07
C ASP A 107 8.25 -6.18 1.26
N GLY A 108 7.65 -7.34 1.58
CA GLY A 108 8.02 -8.19 2.72
C GLY A 108 7.38 -7.77 4.05
N ALA A 109 6.61 -6.69 4.05
CA ALA A 109 5.83 -6.26 5.21
C ALA A 109 4.65 -7.21 5.49
N VAL A 110 4.22 -7.27 6.74
CA VAL A 110 3.02 -8.01 7.14
C VAL A 110 1.78 -7.23 6.69
N PHE A 111 0.81 -7.89 6.08
CA PHE A 111 -0.45 -7.25 5.71
C PHE A 111 -1.20 -6.71 6.93
N ALA A 112 -1.71 -5.49 6.81
CA ALA A 112 -2.60 -4.88 7.79
C ALA A 112 -4.04 -5.41 7.62
N ALA A 113 -4.89 -5.18 8.63
CA ALA A 113 -6.31 -5.49 8.55
C ALA A 113 -6.94 -4.81 7.32
N GLY A 114 -7.67 -5.58 6.51
CA GLY A 114 -8.36 -5.08 5.33
C GLY A 114 -7.53 -4.99 4.05
N ASP A 115 -6.25 -5.35 4.07
CA ASP A 115 -5.38 -5.36 2.89
C ASP A 115 -5.72 -6.50 1.91
N VAL A 116 -6.10 -7.67 2.44
CA VAL A 116 -6.60 -8.78 1.62
C VAL A 116 -8.09 -8.56 1.40
N LYS A 117 -8.53 -8.61 0.14
CA LYS A 117 -9.93 -8.39 -0.24
C LYS A 117 -10.52 -9.62 -0.94
N PRO A 118 -11.79 -9.96 -0.67
CA PRO A 118 -12.47 -11.04 -1.37
C PRO A 118 -12.55 -10.73 -2.87
N GLY A 119 -12.46 -11.77 -3.70
CA GLY A 119 -12.54 -11.65 -5.17
C GLY A 119 -11.26 -11.12 -5.82
N GLN A 120 -10.24 -10.72 -5.06
CA GLN A 120 -8.93 -10.38 -5.63
C GLN A 120 -8.09 -11.62 -5.85
N ILE A 121 -7.41 -11.66 -6.98
CA ILE A 121 -6.46 -12.70 -7.33
C ILE A 121 -5.09 -12.32 -6.76
N TYR A 122 -4.48 -13.24 -6.02
CA TYR A 122 -3.16 -13.11 -5.45
C TYR A 122 -2.23 -14.17 -6.03
N SER A 123 -1.05 -13.74 -6.44
CA SER A 123 0.07 -14.61 -6.80
C SER A 123 1.10 -14.57 -5.68
N VAL A 124 1.37 -15.73 -5.08
CA VAL A 124 2.27 -15.88 -3.93
C VAL A 124 3.34 -16.92 -4.22
N ALA A 125 4.56 -16.66 -3.75
CA ALA A 125 5.68 -17.58 -3.84
C ALA A 125 6.16 -17.95 -2.44
N TRP A 126 6.58 -19.20 -2.27
CA TRP A 126 7.24 -19.66 -1.06
C TRP A 126 8.66 -19.11 -0.99
N ILE A 127 8.98 -18.48 0.15
CA ILE A 127 10.32 -17.97 0.47
C ILE A 127 10.85 -18.61 1.75
N ILE A 128 12.17 -18.76 1.84
CA ILE A 128 12.83 -19.40 2.98
C ILE A 128 13.10 -18.46 4.16
N SER A 129 13.04 -17.14 3.94
CA SER A 129 13.33 -16.14 4.96
C SER A 129 12.34 -14.98 4.89
N GLY A 130 11.32 -15.05 5.71
CA GLY A 130 10.34 -14.00 5.97
C GLY A 130 10.58 -13.31 7.31
N PRO A 131 9.56 -12.63 7.86
CA PRO A 131 9.64 -11.98 9.16
C PRO A 131 10.09 -12.94 10.27
N GLY A 132 11.07 -12.51 11.07
CA GLY A 132 11.66 -13.35 12.11
C GLY A 132 12.57 -14.47 11.60
N GLY A 133 12.93 -14.48 10.32
CA GLY A 133 13.83 -15.48 9.72
C GLY A 133 13.18 -16.83 9.44
N LEU A 134 11.85 -16.92 9.54
CA LEU A 134 11.08 -18.13 9.25
C LEU A 134 10.55 -18.13 7.81
N PRO A 135 10.31 -19.30 7.20
CA PRO A 135 9.68 -19.39 5.88
C PRO A 135 8.30 -18.72 5.83
N ALA A 136 7.95 -18.13 4.70
CA ALA A 136 6.72 -17.37 4.51
C ALA A 136 6.20 -17.45 3.07
N TRP A 137 4.94 -17.06 2.89
CA TRP A 137 4.32 -16.84 1.59
C TRP A 137 4.42 -15.36 1.22
N LYS A 138 5.16 -15.05 0.16
CA LYS A 138 5.35 -13.68 -0.31
C LYS A 138 4.55 -13.41 -1.57
N THR A 139 3.73 -12.38 -1.57
CA THR A 139 3.07 -11.91 -2.80
C THR A 139 4.10 -11.41 -3.82
N PHE A 140 3.86 -11.67 -5.09
CA PHE A 140 4.66 -11.12 -6.19
C PHE A 140 3.75 -10.66 -7.32
N GLY A 141 4.15 -9.58 -7.99
CA GLY A 141 3.28 -8.83 -8.90
C GLY A 141 2.57 -7.68 -8.21
N THR A 142 2.07 -6.72 -8.99
CA THR A 142 1.40 -5.52 -8.48
C THR A 142 0.06 -5.90 -7.84
N ALA A 143 0.01 -5.93 -6.51
CA ALA A 143 -1.27 -5.84 -5.82
C ALA A 143 -1.93 -4.49 -6.19
N PRO A 144 -3.22 -4.45 -6.56
CA PRO A 144 -3.92 -3.20 -6.90
C PRO A 144 -3.98 -2.18 -5.75
N SER A 145 -3.48 -2.54 -4.56
CA SER A 145 -3.33 -1.65 -3.40
C SER A 145 -2.05 -0.80 -3.41
N SER A 146 -1.05 -1.07 -4.26
CA SER A 146 0.24 -0.36 -4.18
C SER A 146 0.19 1.06 -4.73
N VAL A 147 -0.59 1.34 -5.78
CA VAL A 147 -0.72 2.71 -6.31
C VAL A 147 -1.47 3.60 -5.32
N GLY A 148 -2.56 3.11 -4.74
CA GLY A 148 -3.30 3.84 -3.70
C GLY A 148 -2.44 4.11 -2.46
N LYS A 149 -1.68 3.11 -1.98
CA LYS A 149 -0.73 3.27 -0.87
C LYS A 149 0.43 4.20 -1.21
N ALA A 150 0.99 4.10 -2.42
CA ALA A 150 2.11 4.94 -2.88
C ALA A 150 1.68 6.40 -3.07
N VAL A 151 0.50 6.64 -3.69
CA VAL A 151 -0.04 7.99 -3.86
C VAL A 151 -0.44 8.58 -2.50
N ALA A 152 -1.09 7.81 -1.62
CA ALA A 152 -1.43 8.28 -0.27
C ALA A 152 -0.19 8.58 0.59
N ALA A 153 0.93 7.89 0.37
CA ALA A 153 2.20 8.17 1.05
C ALA A 153 2.94 9.38 0.45
N ALA A 154 2.86 9.61 -0.86
CA ALA A 154 3.65 10.63 -1.55
C ALA A 154 2.98 12.02 -1.62
N ALA A 155 1.65 12.09 -1.63
CA ALA A 155 0.93 13.35 -1.68
C ALA A 155 -0.27 13.31 -0.74
N LYS A 156 -0.26 14.17 0.29
CA LYS A 156 -1.49 14.45 1.03
C LYS A 156 -2.43 15.21 0.08
N LEU A 157 -3.65 14.72 -0.06
CA LEU A 157 -4.74 15.39 -0.77
C LEU A 157 -5.79 15.76 0.26
N GLY A 158 -6.28 16.99 0.22
CA GLY A 158 -7.27 17.44 1.19
C GLY A 158 -7.66 18.90 1.02
N HIS A 159 -8.93 19.17 1.32
CA HIS A 159 -9.48 20.51 1.44
C HIS A 159 -10.07 20.66 2.83
N THR A 160 -9.63 21.67 3.54
CA THR A 160 -10.09 21.98 4.90
C THR A 160 -10.93 23.26 4.83
N PRO A 161 -12.27 23.15 4.85
CA PRO A 161 -13.14 24.32 4.87
C PRO A 161 -13.12 24.94 6.26
N VAL A 162 -12.81 26.23 6.31
CA VAL A 162 -12.83 27.05 7.51
C VAL A 162 -14.03 27.98 7.41
N LEU A 163 -14.97 27.82 8.34
CA LEU A 163 -16.08 28.75 8.53
C LEU A 163 -15.54 30.08 9.09
N ASP A 164 -16.42 30.99 9.49
CA ASP A 164 -16.05 32.32 9.99
C ASP A 164 -15.34 32.27 11.37
N ALA A 165 -14.10 31.78 11.41
CA ALA A 165 -13.29 31.55 12.59
C ALA A 165 -11.79 31.70 12.31
N ASN A 166 -11.02 32.01 13.35
CA ASN A 166 -9.56 31.88 13.29
C ASN A 166 -9.21 30.40 13.23
N TYR A 167 -8.15 30.05 12.52
CA TYR A 167 -7.78 28.64 12.31
C TYR A 167 -6.27 28.43 12.45
N GLN A 168 -5.91 27.37 13.18
CA GLN A 168 -4.54 26.86 13.25
C GLN A 168 -4.41 25.73 12.22
N ILE A 169 -3.64 25.98 11.18
CA ILE A 169 -3.37 25.00 10.13
C ILE A 169 -2.55 23.86 10.73
N LEU A 170 -2.92 22.63 10.36
CA LEU A 170 -2.25 21.40 10.74
C LEU A 170 -1.22 21.01 9.67
N ALA A 171 -0.17 20.28 10.06
CA ALA A 171 0.81 19.72 9.11
C ALA A 171 0.22 18.66 8.14
N THR A 172 -1.07 18.34 8.30
CA THR A 172 -1.86 17.48 7.40
C THR A 172 -2.64 18.26 6.36
N ASP A 173 -2.85 19.55 6.54
CA ASP A 173 -3.60 20.37 5.57
C ASP A 173 -2.79 20.62 4.30
N VAL A 174 -3.49 20.67 3.18
CA VAL A 174 -2.92 20.90 1.84
C VAL A 174 -3.55 22.15 1.21
N GLN A 175 -4.87 22.28 1.36
CA GLN A 175 -5.61 23.48 1.01
C GLN A 175 -6.53 23.85 2.16
N VAL A 176 -6.52 25.12 2.53
CA VAL A 176 -7.41 25.72 3.53
C VAL A 176 -8.24 26.78 2.84
N GLY A 177 -9.55 26.55 2.78
CA GLY A 177 -10.52 27.44 2.13
C GLY A 177 -11.39 28.14 3.17
N ILE A 178 -11.35 29.47 3.22
CA ILE A 178 -12.24 30.23 4.10
C ILE A 178 -13.57 30.39 3.36
N VAL A 179 -14.60 29.65 3.77
CA VAL A 179 -15.88 29.57 3.03
C VAL A 179 -16.93 30.56 3.53
N ALA A 180 -16.70 31.20 4.68
CA ALA A 180 -17.52 32.28 5.21
C ALA A 180 -16.65 33.28 5.96
N LEU A 181 -16.90 34.57 5.77
CA LEU A 181 -16.14 35.64 6.40
C LEU A 181 -17.07 36.80 6.74
N THR A 182 -17.29 37.06 8.03
CA THR A 182 -18.09 38.20 8.51
C THR A 182 -17.30 39.16 9.40
N ALA A 183 -16.10 38.75 9.83
CA ALA A 183 -15.14 39.56 10.57
C ALA A 183 -13.71 39.27 10.08
N PRO A 184 -12.71 40.12 10.35
CA PRO A 184 -11.31 39.82 10.06
C PRO A 184 -10.87 38.53 10.76
N ARG A 185 -10.18 37.64 10.04
CA ARG A 185 -9.71 36.36 10.57
C ARG A 185 -8.21 36.23 10.49
N VAL A 186 -7.68 35.45 11.43
CA VAL A 186 -6.26 35.12 11.50
C VAL A 186 -6.09 33.62 11.30
N ILE A 187 -5.28 33.29 10.31
CA ILE A 187 -4.88 31.93 9.98
C ILE A 187 -3.42 31.75 10.38
N SER A 188 -3.16 30.79 11.25
CA SER A 188 -1.83 30.51 11.75
C SER A 188 -1.25 29.29 11.05
N LEU A 189 -0.07 29.42 10.46
CA LEU A 189 0.67 28.34 9.80
C LEU A 189 1.13 27.29 10.82
N PRO A 190 1.35 26.02 10.40
CA PRO A 190 2.00 25.04 11.25
C PRO A 190 3.50 25.36 11.37
N ASP A 191 4.16 24.69 12.31
CA ASP A 191 5.63 24.67 12.38
C ASP A 191 6.19 24.18 11.05
N VAL A 192 7.01 25.02 10.40
CA VAL A 192 7.56 24.74 9.08
C VAL A 192 8.41 23.48 9.08
N ASP A 193 9.08 23.16 10.19
CA ASP A 193 9.98 22.03 10.26
C ASP A 193 9.24 20.70 10.37
N THR A 194 8.00 20.74 10.82
CA THR A 194 7.07 19.60 10.83
C THR A 194 6.27 19.46 9.53
N PHE A 195 6.24 20.50 8.68
CA PHE A 195 5.50 20.45 7.43
C PHE A 195 6.23 19.57 6.38
N PRO A 196 5.51 18.75 5.59
CA PRO A 196 6.12 17.86 4.61
C PRO A 196 6.96 18.59 3.57
N LEU A 197 8.19 18.12 3.34
CA LEU A 197 9.08 18.68 2.33
C LEU A 197 8.54 18.39 0.92
N GLY A 198 8.58 19.40 0.04
CA GLY A 198 8.11 19.29 -1.35
C GLY A 198 6.59 19.40 -1.52
N GLN A 199 5.84 19.52 -0.43
CA GLN A 199 4.41 19.80 -0.45
C GLN A 199 4.16 21.31 -0.37
N ASP A 200 3.09 21.76 -1.01
CA ASP A 200 2.64 23.13 -0.97
C ASP A 200 1.34 23.24 -0.19
N LEU A 201 1.22 24.35 0.53
CA LEU A 201 0.04 24.73 1.29
C LEU A 201 -0.64 25.89 0.56
N ILE A 202 -1.92 25.75 0.25
CA ILE A 202 -2.72 26.81 -0.38
C ILE A 202 -3.70 27.34 0.64
N ILE A 203 -3.77 28.65 0.80
CA ILE A 203 -4.78 29.33 1.62
C ILE A 203 -5.54 30.27 0.71
N ALA A 204 -6.86 30.13 0.67
CA ALA A 204 -7.72 30.88 -0.23
C ALA A 204 -8.96 31.45 0.47
N ASP A 205 -9.36 32.65 0.06
CA ASP A 205 -10.71 33.12 0.27
C ASP A 205 -11.66 32.40 -0.70
N GLU A 206 -12.53 31.56 -0.18
CA GLU A 206 -13.58 30.89 -0.95
C GLU A 206 -14.96 31.53 -0.68
N SER A 207 -15.03 32.43 0.30
CA SER A 207 -16.24 33.17 0.67
C SER A 207 -16.55 34.30 -0.32
N GLY A 208 -15.51 34.87 -0.93
CA GLY A 208 -15.62 36.07 -1.78
C GLY A 208 -15.90 37.36 -1.00
N ALA A 209 -15.92 37.31 0.34
CA ALA A 209 -16.18 38.46 1.20
C ALA A 209 -14.89 39.15 1.66
N CYS A 210 -13.71 38.64 1.30
CA CYS A 210 -12.44 39.24 1.68
C CYS A 210 -12.28 40.65 1.09
N SER A 211 -11.86 41.60 1.92
CA SER A 211 -11.71 43.01 1.55
C SER A 211 -10.70 43.71 2.47
N GLU A 212 -10.43 45.00 2.24
CA GLU A 212 -9.58 45.80 3.13
C GLU A 212 -10.12 45.89 4.56
N THR A 213 -11.44 45.74 4.74
CA THR A 213 -12.07 45.70 6.08
C THR A 213 -12.15 44.28 6.63
N LEU A 214 -12.53 43.30 5.80
CA LEU A 214 -12.60 41.89 6.17
C LEU A 214 -11.36 41.16 5.65
N THR A 215 -10.24 41.34 6.34
CA THR A 215 -8.96 40.73 5.94
C THR A 215 -8.80 39.32 6.48
N ILE A 216 -8.08 38.49 5.73
CA ILE A 216 -7.57 37.19 6.20
C ILE A 216 -6.07 37.36 6.40
N LYS A 217 -5.64 37.48 7.65
CA LYS A 217 -4.23 37.61 8.01
C LYS A 217 -3.62 36.23 8.23
N ILE A 218 -2.55 35.93 7.51
CA ILE A 218 -1.82 34.68 7.59
C ILE A 218 -0.49 34.95 8.28
N ARG A 219 -0.19 34.21 9.35
CA ARG A 219 1.03 34.39 10.15
C ARG A 219 1.62 33.04 10.57
N PRO A 220 2.90 32.99 11.00
CA PRO A 220 3.48 31.83 11.68
C PRO A 220 2.64 31.36 12.89
N GLY A 221 2.73 30.07 13.19
CA GLY A 221 2.17 29.50 14.41
C GLY A 221 2.79 30.12 15.66
N THR A 222 2.00 30.28 16.72
CA THR A 222 2.53 30.79 18.00
C THR A 222 3.54 29.80 18.58
N GLY A 223 4.73 30.30 18.91
CA GLY A 223 5.78 29.51 19.57
C GLY A 223 6.65 28.67 18.62
N THR A 224 6.46 28.75 17.30
CA THR A 224 7.30 28.02 16.34
C THR A 224 8.63 28.71 16.08
N GLY A 225 8.66 30.05 16.15
CA GLY A 225 9.84 30.84 15.77
C GLY A 225 10.01 30.98 14.26
N ASP A 226 9.01 30.55 13.47
CA ASP A 226 9.05 30.64 12.01
C ASP A 226 8.88 32.08 11.52
N THR A 227 9.38 32.31 10.31
CA THR A 227 9.19 33.56 9.56
C THR A 227 8.63 33.27 8.17
N ILE A 228 7.89 34.22 7.62
CA ILE A 228 7.44 34.18 6.21
C ILE A 228 8.37 35.08 5.40
N GLY A 229 9.07 34.51 4.42
CA GLY A 229 9.97 35.24 3.54
C GLY A 229 9.25 36.30 2.71
N GLY A 230 9.75 37.54 2.73
CA GLY A 230 9.19 38.66 1.96
C GLY A 230 7.82 39.14 2.43
N ALA A 231 7.39 38.75 3.62
CA ALA A 231 6.14 39.22 4.23
C ALA A 231 6.34 40.53 5.01
N ASP A 232 5.25 41.29 5.16
CA ASP A 232 5.21 42.45 6.04
C ASP A 232 5.26 42.01 7.51
N VAL A 233 5.43 42.94 8.43
CA VAL A 233 5.34 42.67 9.88
C VAL A 233 4.01 43.19 10.39
N ASP A 234 3.23 42.36 11.11
CA ASP A 234 2.02 42.83 11.77
C ASP A 234 2.42 43.75 12.93
N PRO A 235 2.13 45.06 12.89
CA PRO A 235 2.56 45.98 13.92
C PRO A 235 1.93 45.70 15.28
N ALA A 236 0.80 44.97 15.33
CA ALA A 236 0.14 44.63 16.59
C ALA A 236 0.83 43.50 17.35
N VAL A 237 1.56 42.63 16.65
CA VAL A 237 2.11 41.37 17.22
C VAL A 237 3.61 41.20 16.95
N GLY A 238 4.19 41.99 16.03
CA GLY A 238 5.63 41.96 15.71
C GLY A 238 6.08 40.71 14.95
N VAL A 239 5.17 40.00 14.26
CA VAL A 239 5.46 38.79 13.50
C VAL A 239 5.22 38.98 12.01
N SER A 240 5.90 38.21 11.16
CA SER A 240 5.70 38.24 9.71
C SER A 240 4.25 37.87 9.36
N VAL A 241 3.61 38.64 8.48
CA VAL A 241 2.20 38.49 8.10
C VAL A 241 1.99 38.67 6.61
N VAL A 242 1.13 37.84 6.04
CA VAL A 242 0.57 38.02 4.69
C VAL A 242 -0.91 38.26 4.84
N ALA A 243 -1.42 39.39 4.34
CA ALA A 243 -2.84 39.67 4.36
C ALA A 243 -3.46 39.41 2.98
N LEU A 244 -4.58 38.67 2.97
CA LEU A 244 -5.51 38.69 1.86
C LEU A 244 -6.52 39.82 2.12
N SER A 245 -6.74 40.65 1.11
CA SER A 245 -7.59 41.85 1.22
C SER A 245 -8.46 42.08 -0.01
N SER A 246 -8.56 41.09 -0.90
CA SER A 246 -9.40 41.13 -2.10
C SER A 246 -10.22 39.84 -2.21
N PRO A 247 -11.44 39.91 -2.78
CA PRO A 247 -12.29 38.73 -2.96
C PRO A 247 -11.58 37.64 -3.77
N TYR A 248 -11.76 36.38 -3.36
CA TYR A 248 -11.21 35.20 -4.05
C TYR A 248 -9.69 35.18 -4.21
N GLN A 249 -8.98 35.96 -3.38
CA GLN A 249 -7.53 35.93 -3.36
C GLN A 249 -7.04 34.64 -2.71
N ALA A 250 -5.93 34.12 -3.21
CA ALA A 250 -5.24 32.99 -2.63
C ALA A 250 -3.74 33.28 -2.54
N VAL A 251 -3.09 32.57 -1.63
CA VAL A 251 -1.63 32.55 -1.53
C VAL A 251 -1.16 31.12 -1.33
N ARG A 252 0.03 30.83 -1.85
CA ARG A 252 0.66 29.53 -1.75
C ARG A 252 1.93 29.64 -0.92
N PHE A 253 2.13 28.66 -0.06
CA PHE A 253 3.31 28.54 0.78
C PHE A 253 4.02 27.22 0.52
N ARG A 254 5.35 27.26 0.62
CA ARG A 254 6.20 26.08 0.57
C ARG A 254 7.22 26.17 1.70
N ARG A 255 7.55 25.01 2.29
CA ARG A 255 8.66 24.90 3.23
C ARG A 255 9.97 25.32 2.56
N GLY A 256 10.68 26.26 3.18
CA GLY A 256 12.02 26.67 2.81
C GLY A 256 13.09 26.00 3.66
N ALA A 257 14.12 26.78 4.01
CA ALA A 257 15.09 26.40 5.03
C ALA A 257 14.41 26.29 6.43
N ALA A 258 15.16 25.81 7.43
CA ALA A 258 14.67 25.75 8.81
C ALA A 258 14.07 27.09 9.26
N ASN A 259 12.90 27.05 9.89
CA ASN A 259 12.14 28.20 10.35
C ASN A 259 11.72 29.23 9.27
N LEU A 260 11.70 28.86 7.98
CA LEU A 260 11.34 29.75 6.88
C LEU A 260 10.22 29.20 5.98
N TRP A 261 9.10 29.90 5.96
CA TRP A 261 8.05 29.75 4.94
C TRP A 261 8.39 30.59 3.70
N ILE A 262 8.37 29.96 2.53
CA ILE A 262 8.49 30.65 1.23
C ILE A 262 7.08 30.94 0.73
N ARG A 263 6.78 32.22 0.46
CA ARG A 263 5.58 32.66 -0.23
C ARG A 263 5.80 32.56 -1.75
N LEU A 264 4.85 31.96 -2.46
CA LEU A 264 4.84 31.81 -3.92
C LEU A 264 3.71 32.63 -4.55
#